data_AF-A0A5S4VW79-F1
#
_entry.id   AF-A0A5S4VW79-F1
#
_cell.length_a   1.000
_cell.length_b   1.000
_cell.length_c   1.000
_cell.angle_alpha   90.00
_cell.angle_beta   90.00
_cell.angle_gamma   90.00
#
_symmetry.space_group_name_H-M   'P 1'
#
loop_
_entity.id
_entity.type
_entity.pdbx_description
1 polymer ?
#
loop_
_entity_poly.entity_id
_entity_poly.type
_entity_poly.pdbx_seq_one_letter_code
_entity_poly.pdbx_strand_id
1 'polypeptide(L)'
;MKSPLTITEMRNVFKKHGIYVQAGHILFDHGTTMEELRENHRRMSDYVWTISKGIFSEMYAAEGTPFTRLLRKRNLIDANDDGTGNRNYRLADEDVVRAYTGLKRWHKSHLRLYDKAIDAISAPKALEDEELVEFHALATELRRHDLAFMELLLDAVESGDHDVDGLVDAQVAGNKIKYQTLATRVDHAYASAGLVYDADANPFFG
;
A
#
# COMPACT_ATOMS: atom_id res chain seq x y z
N MET A 1 -31.43 -21.92 4.77
CA MET A 1 -30.72 -20.95 3.91
C MET A 1 -29.45 -20.55 4.64
N LYS A 2 -28.25 -20.95 4.18
CA LYS A 2 -27.00 -20.57 4.85
C LYS A 2 -26.78 -19.07 4.62
N SER A 3 -26.47 -18.32 5.68
CA SER A 3 -26.03 -16.93 5.57
C SER A 3 -24.87 -16.83 4.58
N PRO A 4 -24.81 -15.81 3.71
CA PRO A 4 -23.61 -15.55 2.93
C PRO A 4 -22.41 -15.41 3.86
N LEU A 5 -21.27 -15.97 3.44
CA LEU A 5 -20.00 -15.81 4.15
C LEU A 5 -19.61 -14.32 4.10
N THR A 6 -19.18 -13.81 5.24
CA THR A 6 -18.53 -12.50 5.34
C THR A 6 -17.19 -12.50 4.58
N ILE A 7 -16.68 -11.33 4.21
CA ILE A 7 -15.36 -11.18 3.55
C ILE A 7 -14.26 -11.85 4.37
N THR A 8 -14.33 -11.75 5.70
CA THR A 8 -13.43 -12.41 6.65
C THR A 8 -13.49 -13.93 6.54
N GLU A 9 -14.69 -14.51 6.53
CA GLU A 9 -14.86 -15.96 6.44
C GLU A 9 -14.39 -16.48 5.07
N MET A 10 -14.67 -15.76 3.99
CA MET A 10 -14.22 -16.11 2.64
C MET A 10 -12.69 -16.11 2.53
N ARG A 11 -12.02 -15.11 3.12
CA ARG A 11 -10.55 -15.03 3.17
C ARG A 11 -9.93 -16.20 3.93
N ASN A 12 -10.52 -16.59 5.05
CA ASN A 12 -10.04 -17.74 5.83
C ASN A 12 -10.18 -19.06 5.06
N VAL A 13 -11.27 -19.21 4.31
CA VAL A 13 -11.47 -20.36 3.40
C VAL A 13 -10.38 -20.37 2.32
N PHE A 14 -10.13 -19.24 1.65
CA PHE A 14 -9.10 -19.16 0.61
C PHE A 14 -7.70 -19.50 1.12
N LYS A 15 -7.32 -18.93 2.27
CA LYS A 15 -6.05 -19.27 2.92
C LYS A 15 -5.93 -20.76 3.22
N LYS A 16 -6.98 -21.39 3.74
CA LYS A 16 -7.02 -22.83 4.04
C LYS A 16 -6.84 -23.70 2.79
N HIS A 17 -7.27 -23.22 1.63
CA HIS A 17 -7.19 -23.93 0.37
C HIS A 17 -5.97 -23.54 -0.49
N GLY A 18 -5.01 -22.78 0.05
CA GLY A 18 -3.83 -22.34 -0.70
C GLY A 18 -4.14 -21.33 -1.80
N ILE A 19 -5.31 -20.68 -1.75
CA ILE A 19 -5.71 -19.67 -2.73
C ILE A 19 -5.15 -18.31 -2.29
N TYR A 20 -4.26 -17.75 -3.10
CA TYR A 20 -3.75 -16.40 -2.91
C TYR A 20 -4.80 -15.36 -3.25
N VAL A 21 -4.88 -14.32 -2.41
CA VAL A 21 -5.89 -13.27 -2.53
C VAL A 21 -5.20 -11.93 -2.70
N GLN A 22 -5.50 -11.25 -3.79
CA GLN A 22 -5.13 -9.86 -3.98
C GLN A 22 -6.20 -8.93 -3.37
N ALA A 23 -5.77 -7.99 -2.55
CA ALA A 23 -6.62 -7.02 -1.88
C ALA A 23 -6.25 -5.59 -2.30
N GLY A 24 -7.18 -4.92 -2.98
CA GLY A 24 -7.15 -3.47 -3.15
C GLY A 24 -7.70 -2.78 -1.90
N HIS A 25 -7.10 -1.67 -1.51
CA HIS A 25 -7.63 -0.76 -0.49
C HIS A 25 -7.45 0.67 -0.99
N ILE A 26 -8.31 1.56 -0.51
CA ILE A 26 -8.16 3.01 -0.64
C ILE A 26 -8.02 3.52 0.78
N LEU A 27 -6.85 4.06 1.10
CA LEU A 27 -6.53 4.50 2.45
C LEU A 27 -6.90 5.96 2.69
N PHE A 28 -6.82 6.79 1.65
CA PHE A 28 -7.08 8.22 1.72
C PHE A 28 -8.17 8.69 0.76
N ASP A 29 -9.12 9.44 1.30
CA ASP A 29 -10.03 10.33 0.61
C ASP A 29 -10.19 11.65 1.40
N HIS A 30 -10.98 12.61 0.90
CA HIS A 30 -11.09 13.94 1.50
C HIS A 30 -11.57 13.92 2.97
N GLY A 31 -12.27 12.86 3.38
CA GLY A 31 -12.90 12.72 4.68
C GLY A 31 -12.24 11.71 5.60
N THR A 32 -11.12 11.10 5.19
CA THR A 32 -10.38 10.13 6.00
C THR A 32 -10.02 10.71 7.36
N THR A 33 -10.16 9.88 8.39
CA THR A 33 -9.86 10.19 9.80
C THR A 33 -8.74 9.31 10.35
N MET A 34 -8.10 9.73 11.44
CA MET A 34 -7.10 8.90 12.15
C MET A 34 -7.68 7.58 12.66
N GLU A 35 -8.95 7.57 13.11
CA GLU A 35 -9.64 6.35 13.54
C GLU A 35 -9.74 5.33 12.40
N GLU A 36 -10.11 5.77 11.19
CA GLU A 36 -10.16 4.91 10.01
C GLU A 36 -8.77 4.40 9.62
N LEU A 37 -7.72 5.22 9.73
CA LEU A 37 -6.35 4.77 9.48
C LEU A 37 -5.92 3.65 10.45
N ARG A 38 -6.28 3.76 11.73
CA ARG A 38 -6.04 2.72 12.73
C ARG A 38 -6.85 1.45 12.45
N GLU A 39 -8.12 1.59 12.11
CA GLU A 39 -8.93 0.43 11.76
C GLU A 39 -8.38 -0.28 10.51
N ASN A 40 -7.99 0.49 9.49
CA ASN A 40 -7.36 -0.04 8.29
C ASN A 40 -6.05 -0.75 8.62
N HIS A 41 -5.18 -0.17 9.46
CA HIS A 41 -3.95 -0.82 9.91
C HIS A 41 -4.21 -2.17 10.58
N ARG A 42 -5.14 -2.22 11.55
CA ARG A 42 -5.52 -3.47 12.23
C ARG A 42 -6.00 -4.52 11.25
N ARG A 43 -6.94 -4.16 10.37
CA ARG A 43 -7.45 -5.06 9.32
C ARG A 43 -6.34 -5.54 8.39
N MET A 44 -5.45 -4.65 7.95
CA MET A 44 -4.33 -5.02 7.09
C MET A 44 -3.35 -5.98 7.80
N SER A 45 -3.16 -5.82 9.11
CA SER A 45 -2.35 -6.71 9.94
C SER A 45 -2.99 -8.09 10.12
N ASP A 46 -4.30 -8.16 10.36
CA ASP A 46 -5.04 -9.43 10.44
C ASP A 46 -4.95 -10.25 9.14
N TYR A 47 -4.91 -9.56 8.00
CA TYR A 47 -4.82 -10.15 6.67
C TYR A 47 -3.47 -9.90 5.99
N VAL A 48 -2.38 -9.89 6.76
CA VAL A 48 -1.02 -9.63 6.25
C VAL A 48 -0.57 -10.58 5.13
N TRP A 49 -1.18 -11.77 5.06
CA TRP A 49 -0.93 -12.78 4.02
C TRP A 49 -1.55 -12.44 2.67
N THR A 50 -2.40 -11.42 2.57
CA THR A 50 -2.97 -10.99 1.29
C THR A 50 -1.95 -10.21 0.47
N ILE A 51 -2.03 -10.33 -0.85
CA ILE A 51 -1.21 -9.57 -1.79
C ILE A 51 -1.84 -8.18 -1.93
N SER A 52 -1.13 -7.13 -1.58
CA SER A 52 -1.58 -5.73 -1.69
C SER A 52 -0.56 -4.94 -2.49
N LYS A 53 -0.79 -3.67 -2.83
CA LYS A 53 0.22 -2.77 -3.44
C LYS A 53 0.81 -1.79 -2.41
N GLY A 54 1.29 -2.30 -1.27
CA GLY A 54 1.87 -1.48 -0.20
C GLY A 54 0.82 -0.91 0.77
N ILE A 55 1.25 0.03 1.61
CA ILE A 55 0.47 0.68 2.69
C ILE A 55 -0.03 2.10 2.32
N PHE A 56 0.00 2.45 1.03
CA PHE A 56 -0.42 3.77 0.58
C PHE A 56 -1.33 3.65 -0.63
N SER A 57 -2.47 4.33 -0.59
CA SER A 57 -3.41 4.43 -1.69
C SER A 57 -4.32 5.63 -1.45
N GLU A 58 -4.61 6.38 -2.51
CA GLU A 58 -5.49 7.53 -2.46
C GLU A 58 -6.61 7.41 -3.51
N MET A 59 -7.79 7.90 -3.17
CA MET A 59 -8.93 7.94 -4.09
C MET A 59 -8.59 8.87 -5.26
N TYR A 60 -8.55 8.31 -6.47
CA TYR A 60 -8.28 9.05 -7.68
C TYR A 60 -9.48 9.95 -8.06
N ALA A 61 -9.26 11.26 -8.12
CA ALA A 61 -10.28 12.23 -8.47
C ALA A 61 -10.35 12.45 -9.98
N ALA A 62 -10.78 11.42 -10.71
CA ALA A 62 -10.97 11.48 -12.15
C ALA A 62 -12.00 12.55 -12.54
N GLU A 63 -11.73 13.31 -13.59
CA GLU A 63 -12.67 14.28 -14.12
C GLU A 63 -14.03 13.63 -14.49
N GLY A 64 -15.13 14.33 -14.20
CA GLY A 64 -16.49 13.87 -14.52
C GLY A 64 -17.07 12.86 -13.53
N THR A 65 -16.29 12.34 -12.57
CA THR A 65 -16.81 11.38 -11.59
C THR A 65 -17.72 12.03 -10.53
N PRO A 66 -18.62 11.25 -9.89
CA PRO A 66 -19.36 11.70 -8.72
C PRO A 66 -18.46 12.26 -7.61
N PHE A 67 -17.29 11.65 -7.41
CA PHE A 67 -16.30 12.09 -6.41
C PHE A 67 -15.77 13.49 -6.73
N THR A 68 -15.30 13.73 -7.96
CA THR A 68 -14.84 15.06 -8.37
C THR A 68 -15.93 16.13 -8.31
N ARG A 69 -17.20 15.77 -8.60
CA ARG A 69 -18.33 16.69 -8.41
C ARG A 69 -18.58 17.04 -6.94
N LEU A 70 -18.43 16.06 -6.04
CA LEU A 70 -18.51 16.29 -4.58
C LEU A 70 -17.40 17.24 -4.11
N LEU A 71 -16.15 17.00 -4.52
CA LEU A 71 -15.00 17.84 -4.17
C LEU A 71 -15.19 19.28 -4.66
N ARG A 72 -15.66 19.48 -5.90
CA ARG A 72 -16.01 20.80 -6.45
C ARG A 72 -17.05 21.51 -5.60
N LYS A 73 -18.15 20.83 -5.26
CA LYS A 73 -19.24 21.40 -4.45
C LYS A 73 -18.77 21.84 -3.07
N ARG A 74 -17.77 21.16 -2.50
CA ARG A 74 -17.19 21.46 -1.19
C ARG A 74 -15.97 22.40 -1.26
N ASN A 75 -15.58 22.86 -2.44
CA ASN A 75 -14.41 23.70 -2.66
C ASN A 75 -13.09 23.07 -2.13
N LEU A 76 -12.97 21.74 -2.25
CA LEU A 76 -11.84 20.96 -1.74
C LEU A 76 -10.76 20.67 -2.76
N ILE A 77 -11.00 20.98 -4.05
CA ILE A 77 -9.97 20.84 -5.10
C ILE A 77 -8.89 21.91 -4.88
N ASP A 78 -7.64 21.51 -5.02
CA ASP A 78 -6.51 22.40 -4.89
C ASP A 78 -6.46 23.44 -6.02
N ALA A 79 -6.06 24.66 -5.66
CA ALA A 79 -5.94 25.75 -6.62
C ALA A 79 -4.84 25.50 -7.67
N ASN A 80 -3.88 24.61 -7.36
CA ASN A 80 -2.75 24.24 -8.21
C ASN A 80 -3.00 22.93 -8.99
N ASP A 81 -4.26 22.52 -9.15
CA ASP A 81 -4.65 21.37 -9.96
C ASP A 81 -4.17 21.57 -11.42
N ASP A 82 -3.22 20.74 -11.87
CA ASP A 82 -2.55 20.86 -13.17
C ASP A 82 -3.38 20.27 -14.33
N GLY A 83 -4.56 19.72 -14.03
CA GLY A 83 -5.49 19.22 -15.03
C GLY A 83 -5.05 17.91 -15.69
N THR A 84 -4.10 17.17 -15.10
CA THR A 84 -3.57 15.88 -15.60
C THR A 84 -4.57 14.71 -15.55
N GLY A 85 -5.85 14.98 -15.32
CA GLY A 85 -6.92 13.97 -15.21
C GLY A 85 -7.17 13.49 -13.77
N ASN A 86 -6.20 13.62 -12.87
CA ASN A 86 -6.36 13.42 -11.42
C ASN A 86 -6.42 14.79 -10.72
N ARG A 87 -7.52 15.12 -10.07
CA ARG A 87 -7.57 16.40 -9.34
C ARG A 87 -6.94 16.28 -7.97
N ASN A 88 -5.98 17.14 -7.67
CA ASN A 88 -5.46 17.28 -6.31
C ASN A 88 -6.56 17.86 -5.39
N TYR A 89 -6.69 17.31 -4.19
CA TYR A 89 -7.67 17.76 -3.20
C TYR A 89 -7.11 17.72 -1.79
N ARG A 90 -7.69 18.55 -0.93
CA ARG A 90 -7.28 18.69 0.47
C ARG A 90 -7.93 17.63 1.34
N LEU A 91 -7.12 17.03 2.21
CA LEU A 91 -7.59 16.26 3.36
C LEU A 91 -8.06 17.23 4.45
N ALA A 92 -9.08 16.85 5.20
CA ALA A 92 -9.72 17.75 6.17
C ALA A 92 -8.95 17.89 7.50
N ASP A 93 -8.23 16.84 7.90
CA ASP A 93 -7.58 16.71 9.21
C ASP A 93 -6.06 16.86 9.06
N GLU A 94 -5.44 17.75 9.84
CA GLU A 94 -3.99 18.02 9.80
C GLU A 94 -3.17 16.78 10.20
N ASP A 95 -3.63 15.99 11.17
CA ASP A 95 -2.94 14.76 11.58
C ASP A 95 -2.97 13.73 10.45
N VAL A 96 -4.09 13.64 9.74
CA VAL A 96 -4.24 12.78 8.56
C VAL A 96 -3.33 13.25 7.42
N VAL A 97 -3.14 14.56 7.22
CA VAL A 97 -2.16 15.11 6.25
C VAL A 97 -0.73 14.66 6.57
N ARG A 98 -0.38 14.65 7.87
CA ARG A 98 0.95 14.22 8.32
C ARG A 98 1.16 12.73 8.11
N ALA A 99 0.16 11.91 8.44
CA ALA A 99 0.17 10.48 8.16
C ALA A 99 0.25 10.19 6.65
N TYR A 100 -0.54 10.90 5.84
CA TYR A 100 -0.52 10.83 4.37
C TYR A 100 0.88 11.09 3.82
N THR A 101 1.50 12.19 4.24
CA THR A 101 2.81 12.61 3.75
C THR A 101 3.89 11.59 4.12
N GLY A 102 3.89 11.11 5.37
CA GLY A 102 4.82 10.10 5.83
C GLY A 102 4.68 8.75 5.10
N LEU A 103 3.43 8.26 4.95
CA LEU A 103 3.16 7.01 4.23
C LEU A 103 3.50 7.12 2.74
N LYS A 104 3.19 8.25 2.09
CA LYS A 104 3.53 8.48 0.68
C LYS A 104 5.04 8.46 0.46
N ARG A 105 5.80 9.12 1.35
CA ARG A 105 7.27 9.19 1.29
C ARG A 105 7.90 7.83 1.53
N TRP A 106 7.43 7.07 2.54
CA TRP A 106 7.86 5.69 2.77
C TRP A 106 7.58 4.77 1.59
N HIS A 107 6.38 4.90 1.01
CA HIS A 107 6.00 4.09 -0.14
C HIS A 107 6.89 4.40 -1.35
N LYS A 108 7.13 5.68 -1.67
CA LYS A 108 8.02 6.10 -2.75
C LYS A 108 9.45 5.56 -2.62
N SER A 109 9.99 5.44 -1.41
CA SER A 109 11.37 4.99 -1.22
C SER A 109 11.60 3.52 -1.55
N HIS A 110 10.53 2.70 -1.59
CA HIS A 110 10.65 1.25 -1.82
C HIS A 110 9.62 0.66 -2.81
N LEU A 111 8.80 1.50 -3.44
CA LEU A 111 7.73 1.10 -4.37
C LEU A 111 8.19 0.08 -5.42
N ARG A 112 9.36 0.30 -6.03
CA ARG A 112 9.88 -0.58 -7.09
C ARG A 112 10.12 -2.01 -6.60
N LEU A 113 10.64 -2.17 -5.38
CA LEU A 113 10.81 -3.49 -4.79
C LEU A 113 9.44 -4.12 -4.53
N TYR A 114 8.50 -3.32 -4.03
CA TYR A 114 7.15 -3.78 -3.75
C TYR A 114 6.44 -4.27 -5.02
N ASP A 115 6.41 -3.47 -6.08
CA ASP A 115 5.83 -3.82 -7.37
C ASP A 115 6.47 -5.09 -7.94
N LYS A 116 7.80 -5.20 -7.87
CA LYS A 116 8.50 -6.39 -8.33
C LYS A 116 8.17 -7.64 -7.52
N ALA A 117 8.11 -7.54 -6.19
CA ALA A 117 7.82 -8.69 -5.33
C ALA A 117 6.42 -9.28 -5.57
N ILE A 118 5.44 -8.44 -5.91
CA ILE A 118 4.07 -8.88 -6.17
C ILE A 118 3.78 -9.23 -7.62
N ASP A 119 4.53 -8.67 -8.58
CA ASP A 119 4.28 -8.85 -10.02
C ASP A 119 4.27 -10.34 -10.41
N ALA A 120 5.25 -11.11 -9.93
CA ALA A 120 5.33 -12.54 -10.18
C ALA A 120 4.05 -13.31 -9.80
N ILE A 121 3.34 -12.89 -8.75
CA ILE A 121 2.15 -13.57 -8.23
C ILE A 121 0.85 -12.96 -8.77
N SER A 122 0.86 -11.67 -9.09
CA SER A 122 -0.34 -10.90 -9.50
C SER A 122 -0.54 -10.86 -11.01
N ALA A 123 0.52 -11.04 -11.80
CA ALA A 123 0.45 -11.22 -13.23
C ALA A 123 0.30 -12.72 -13.59
N PRO A 124 -0.26 -13.07 -14.76
CA PRO A 124 -0.39 -14.44 -15.22
C PRO A 124 0.98 -14.99 -15.67
N LYS A 125 1.90 -15.19 -14.73
CA LYS A 125 3.20 -15.82 -14.97
C LYS A 125 3.08 -17.33 -14.72
N ALA A 126 3.79 -18.13 -15.51
CA ALA A 126 3.88 -19.57 -15.27
C ALA A 126 4.89 -19.78 -14.13
N LEU A 127 4.36 -19.99 -12.92
CA LEU A 127 5.14 -20.30 -11.73
C LEU A 127 4.79 -21.71 -11.27
N GLU A 128 5.81 -22.45 -10.82
CA GLU A 128 5.62 -23.69 -10.07
C GLU A 128 5.14 -23.40 -8.65
N ASP A 129 4.59 -24.41 -7.96
CA ASP A 129 4.02 -24.24 -6.62
C ASP A 129 5.05 -23.74 -5.60
N GLU A 130 6.29 -24.24 -5.66
CA GLU A 130 7.38 -23.79 -4.79
C GLU A 130 7.76 -22.32 -5.02
N GLU A 131 7.74 -21.88 -6.27
CA GLU A 131 8.05 -20.50 -6.65
C GLU A 131 6.94 -19.54 -6.19
N LEU A 132 5.68 -19.95 -6.34
CA LEU A 132 4.53 -19.22 -5.79
C LEU A 132 4.65 -19.03 -4.27
N VAL A 133 5.04 -20.07 -3.54
CA VAL A 133 5.26 -20.02 -2.09
C VAL A 133 6.41 -19.06 -1.74
N GLU A 134 7.52 -19.11 -2.49
CA GLU A 134 8.66 -18.23 -2.27
C GLU A 134 8.30 -16.75 -2.48
N PHE A 135 7.69 -16.41 -3.62
CA PHE A 135 7.26 -15.04 -3.89
C PHE A 135 6.23 -14.56 -2.88
N HIS A 136 5.27 -15.41 -2.50
CA HIS A 136 4.28 -15.07 -1.48
C HIS A 136 4.92 -14.79 -0.12
N ALA A 137 5.92 -15.58 0.28
CA ALA A 137 6.66 -15.35 1.51
C ALA A 137 7.41 -14.01 1.48
N LEU A 138 8.07 -13.67 0.36
CA LEU A 138 8.78 -12.40 0.16
C LEU A 138 7.81 -11.20 0.22
N ALA A 139 6.68 -11.27 -0.47
CA ALA A 139 5.65 -10.23 -0.46
C ALA A 139 5.05 -10.04 0.95
N THR A 140 4.81 -11.15 1.67
CA THR A 140 4.29 -11.12 3.04
C THR A 140 5.32 -10.52 4.02
N GLU A 141 6.60 -10.84 3.87
CA GLU A 141 7.69 -10.27 4.69
C GLU A 141 7.79 -8.75 4.48
N LEU A 142 7.78 -8.30 3.22
CA LEU A 142 7.77 -6.89 2.87
C LEU A 142 6.56 -6.17 3.47
N ARG A 143 5.37 -6.77 3.35
CA ARG A 143 4.12 -6.24 3.90
C ARG A 143 4.17 -6.07 5.42
N ARG A 144 4.78 -7.00 6.15
CA ARG A 144 4.95 -6.88 7.62
C ARG A 144 5.81 -5.67 7.99
N HIS A 145 6.87 -5.40 7.24
CA HIS A 145 7.74 -4.25 7.49
C HIS A 145 7.02 -2.93 7.23
N ASP A 146 6.27 -2.84 6.13
CA ASP A 146 5.46 -1.66 5.86
C ASP A 146 4.41 -1.43 6.95
N LEU A 147 3.71 -2.47 7.42
CA LEU A 147 2.71 -2.33 8.48
C LEU A 147 3.31 -1.96 9.84
N ALA A 148 4.54 -2.41 10.14
CA ALA A 148 5.25 -1.99 11.34
C ALA A 148 5.64 -0.50 11.27
N PHE A 149 6.06 -0.02 10.10
CA PHE A 149 6.29 1.40 9.89
C PHE A 149 5.00 2.22 10.00
N MET A 150 3.90 1.73 9.42
CA MET A 150 2.60 2.40 9.51
C MET A 150 2.17 2.58 10.97
N GLU A 151 2.30 1.55 11.81
CA GLU A 151 1.98 1.67 13.24
C GLU A 151 2.82 2.76 13.92
N LEU A 152 4.13 2.72 13.72
CA LEU A 152 5.06 3.70 14.28
C LEU A 152 4.72 5.14 13.87
N LEU A 153 4.37 5.34 12.60
CA LEU A 153 3.99 6.64 12.08
C LEU A 153 2.67 7.14 12.69
N LEU A 154 1.66 6.27 12.78
CA LEU A 154 0.37 6.62 13.37
C LEU A 154 0.53 6.95 14.86
N ASP A 155 1.36 6.21 15.60
CA ASP A 155 1.71 6.51 17.00
C ASP A 155 2.35 7.89 17.13
N ALA A 156 3.33 8.22 16.28
CA ALA A 156 4.02 9.51 16.30
C ALA A 156 3.06 10.67 16.00
N VAL A 157 2.19 10.52 15.01
CA VAL A 157 1.18 11.53 14.66
C VAL A 157 0.21 11.75 15.83
N GLU A 158 -0.39 10.68 16.37
CA GLU A 158 -1.39 10.79 17.45
C GLU A 158 -0.81 11.28 18.78
N SER A 159 0.47 10.99 19.05
CA SER A 159 1.17 11.52 20.22
C SER A 159 1.48 13.02 20.13
N GLY A 160 1.26 13.63 18.96
CA GLY A 160 1.57 15.04 18.72
C GLY A 160 3.07 15.30 18.56
N ASP A 161 3.88 14.29 18.22
CA ASP A 161 5.30 14.49 17.86
C ASP A 161 5.39 15.60 16.81
N HIS A 162 6.34 16.51 16.91
CA HIS A 162 6.47 17.63 15.98
C HIS A 162 7.39 17.30 14.79
N ASP A 163 8.21 16.25 14.85
CA ASP A 163 9.18 15.89 13.81
C ASP A 163 8.88 14.55 13.12
N VAL A 164 7.64 14.42 12.62
CA VAL A 164 7.22 13.25 11.83
C VAL A 164 8.06 13.09 10.56
N ASP A 165 8.51 14.18 9.95
CA ASP A 165 9.35 14.11 8.75
C ASP A 165 10.74 13.53 9.06
N GLY A 166 11.36 13.96 10.16
CA GLY A 166 12.62 13.40 10.65
C GLY A 166 12.50 11.93 11.04
N LEU A 167 11.38 11.53 11.64
CA LEU A 167 11.06 10.12 11.90
C LEU A 167 11.06 9.31 10.59
N VAL A 168 10.33 9.78 9.56
CA VAL A 168 10.23 9.09 8.26
C VAL A 168 11.62 8.95 7.64
N ASP A 169 12.43 10.01 7.64
CA ASP A 169 13.78 9.98 7.10
C ASP A 169 14.71 9.01 7.84
N ALA A 170 14.65 9.02 9.17
CA ALA A 170 15.40 8.09 9.99
C ALA A 170 14.98 6.64 9.72
N GLN A 171 13.69 6.37 9.56
CA GLN A 171 13.19 5.03 9.26
C GLN A 171 13.58 4.57 7.85
N VAL A 172 13.52 5.43 6.84
CA VAL A 172 13.98 5.11 5.48
C VAL A 172 15.47 4.78 5.48
N ALA A 173 16.28 5.62 6.12
CA ALA A 173 17.72 5.40 6.22
C ALA A 173 18.06 4.12 7.01
N GLY A 174 17.42 3.92 8.16
CA GLY A 174 17.64 2.79 9.06
C GLY A 174 17.23 1.44 8.45
N ASN A 175 16.26 1.42 7.55
CA ASN A 175 15.80 0.19 6.90
C ASN A 175 16.47 -0.08 5.55
N LYS A 176 17.36 0.80 5.07
CA LYS A 176 18.00 0.68 3.75
C LYS A 176 18.64 -0.69 3.50
N ILE A 177 19.45 -1.18 4.44
CA ILE A 177 20.15 -2.48 4.30
C ILE A 177 19.13 -3.63 4.19
N LYS A 178 18.07 -3.60 5.01
CA LYS A 178 17.03 -4.62 5.00
C LYS A 178 16.29 -4.66 3.65
N TYR A 179 15.88 -3.50 3.13
CA TYR A 179 15.22 -3.44 1.82
C TYR A 179 16.17 -3.84 0.67
N GLN A 180 17.46 -3.54 0.78
CA GLN A 180 18.46 -4.05 -0.18
C GLN A 180 18.57 -5.58 -0.12
N THR A 181 18.62 -6.17 1.07
CA THR A 181 18.62 -7.63 1.23
C THR A 181 17.35 -8.28 0.65
N LEU A 182 16.19 -7.68 0.90
CA LEU A 182 14.92 -8.13 0.31
C LEU A 182 14.95 -8.03 -1.22
N ALA A 183 15.47 -6.93 -1.77
CA ALA A 183 15.62 -6.77 -3.21
C ALA A 183 16.51 -7.85 -3.83
N THR A 184 17.66 -8.15 -3.21
CA THR A 184 18.53 -9.24 -3.67
C THR A 184 17.82 -10.61 -3.65
N ARG A 185 17.00 -10.88 -2.63
CA ARG A 185 16.22 -12.12 -2.54
C ARG A 185 15.14 -12.20 -3.61
N VAL A 186 14.45 -11.09 -3.88
CA VAL A 186 13.47 -11.01 -4.98
C VAL A 186 14.16 -11.20 -6.33
N ASP A 187 15.32 -10.58 -6.55
CA ASP A 187 16.11 -10.76 -7.78
C ASP A 187 16.54 -12.22 -7.97
N HIS A 188 16.96 -12.88 -6.89
CA HIS A 188 17.30 -14.30 -6.89
C HIS A 188 16.08 -15.17 -7.24
N ALA A 189 14.92 -14.94 -6.61
CA ALA A 189 13.69 -15.68 -6.91
C ALA A 189 13.28 -15.54 -8.40
N TYR A 190 13.37 -14.33 -8.96
CA TYR A 190 13.16 -14.11 -10.40
C TYR A 190 14.14 -14.91 -11.27
N ALA A 191 15.43 -14.90 -10.92
CA ALA A 191 16.45 -15.63 -11.68
C ALA A 191 16.24 -17.15 -11.60
N SER A 192 15.88 -17.67 -10.42
CA SER A 192 15.59 -19.09 -10.20
C SER A 192 14.37 -19.55 -10.98
N ALA A 193 13.32 -18.73 -11.05
CA ALA A 193 12.10 -19.01 -11.82
C ALA A 193 12.22 -18.71 -13.32
N GLY A 194 13.40 -18.26 -13.80
CA GLY A 194 13.59 -17.88 -15.20
C GLY A 194 12.75 -16.68 -15.66
N LEU A 195 12.31 -15.84 -14.72
CA LEU A 195 11.48 -14.67 -14.97
C LEU A 195 12.31 -13.41 -15.21
N VAL A 196 11.75 -12.49 -16.01
CA VAL A 196 12.26 -11.13 -16.19
C VAL A 196 11.21 -10.14 -15.72
N TYR A 197 11.63 -9.17 -14.91
CA TYR A 197 10.77 -8.07 -14.50
C TYR A 197 10.86 -6.93 -15.52
N ASP A 198 9.77 -6.70 -16.24
CA ASP A 198 9.65 -5.80 -17.38
C ASP A 198 8.58 -4.71 -17.22
N ALA A 199 8.09 -4.49 -15.99
CA ALA A 199 7.04 -3.50 -15.75
C ALA A 199 7.54 -2.05 -15.92
N ASP A 200 6.69 -1.22 -16.52
CA ASP A 200 6.90 0.22 -16.65
C ASP A 200 6.94 0.91 -15.27
N ALA A 201 7.65 2.04 -15.21
CA ALA A 201 7.66 2.86 -14.01
C ALA A 201 6.24 3.32 -13.66
N ASN A 202 5.89 3.26 -12.38
CA ASN A 202 4.57 3.65 -11.91
C ASN A 202 4.33 5.16 -12.17
N PRO A 203 3.37 5.54 -13.04
CA PRO A 203 3.21 6.93 -13.48
C PRO A 203 2.68 7.84 -12.37
N PHE A 204 2.16 7.29 -11.27
CA PHE A 204 1.62 8.04 -10.15
C PHE A 204 2.68 8.47 -9.12
N PHE A 205 3.93 8.01 -9.27
CA PHE A 205 5.03 8.33 -8.35
C PHE A 205 6.28 8.89 -9.04
N GLY A 206 6.13 9.40 -10.27
CA GLY A 206 7.15 10.18 -10.97
C GLY A 206 7.63 11.42 -10.21
#